data_AF-A0A1H8YJ89-F1
#
_entry.id   AF-A0A1H8YJ89-F1
#
_cell.length_a   1.000
_cell.length_b   1.000
_cell.length_c   1.000
_cell.angle_alpha   90.00
_cell.angle_beta   90.00
_cell.angle_gamma   90.00
#
_symmetry.space_group_name_H-M   'P 1'
#
loop_
_entity.id
_entity.type
_entity.pdbx_description
1 polymer ?
#
loop_
_entity_poly.entity_id
_entity_poly.type
_entity_poly.pdbx_seq_one_letter_code
_entity_poly.pdbx_strand_id
1 'polypeptide(L)' 'MVENIGPYQIQPGTVVVISEGPKPVGYFHVDEVRDE' A
#
# COMPACT_ATOMS: atom_id res chain seq x y z
N MET A 1 -3.41 5.06 13.89
CA MET A 1 -3.29 3.76 13.20
C MET A 1 -4.13 3.85 11.94
N VAL A 2 -3.62 3.43 10.79
CA VAL A 2 -4.39 3.36 9.55
C VAL A 2 -4.76 1.89 9.35
N GLU A 3 -6.04 1.60 9.24
CA GLU A 3 -6.54 0.23 9.09
C GLU A 3 -6.56 -0.18 7.61
N ASN A 4 -6.13 -1.40 7.32
CA ASN A 4 -6.21 -2.00 5.98
C ASN A 4 -7.60 -2.64 5.77
N ILE A 5 -8.63 -1.80 5.64
CA ILE A 5 -10.02 -2.22 5.51
C ILE A 5 -10.66 -1.70 4.22
N GLY A 6 -11.63 -2.44 3.68
CA GLY A 6 -12.41 -2.05 2.50
C GLY A 6 -12.14 -2.90 1.26
N PRO A 7 -12.68 -2.51 0.09
CA PRO A 7 -12.65 -3.33 -1.13
C PRO A 7 -11.26 -3.43 -1.79
N TYR A 8 -10.30 -2.60 -1.37
CA TYR A 8 -8.94 -2.56 -1.90
C TYR A 8 -7.92 -2.85 -0.79
N GLN A 9 -8.10 -3.98 -0.13
CA GLN A 9 -7.14 -4.44 0.87
C GLN A 9 -5.77 -4.69 0.23
N ILE A 10 -4.74 -4.15 0.87
CA ILE A 10 -3.35 -4.42 0.51
C ILE A 10 -3.03 -5.85 0.95
N GLN A 11 -2.45 -6.64 0.05
CA GLN A 11 -2.00 -8.01 0.29
C GLN A 11 -0.52 -8.17 -0.06
N PRO A 12 0.18 -9.20 0.45
CA PRO A 12 1.51 -9.56 -0.06
C PRO A 12 1.53 -9.66 -1.59
N GLY A 13 2.59 -9.12 -2.20
CA GLY A 13 2.74 -8.96 -3.65
C GLY A 13 2.14 -7.67 -4.23
N THR A 14 1.38 -6.90 -3.45
CA THR A 14 0.85 -5.60 -3.90
C THR A 14 1.99 -4.60 -4.11
N VAL A 15 1.90 -3.80 -5.17
CA VAL A 15 2.78 -2.64 -5.38
C VAL A 15 2.02 -1.39 -4.97
N VAL A 16 2.52 -0.70 -3.94
CA VAL A 16 1.98 0.58 -3.50
C VAL A 16 2.78 1.69 -4.16
N VAL A 17 2.11 2.60 -4.87
CA VAL A 17 2.73 3.77 -5.48
C VAL A 17 2.41 4.99 -4.62
N ILE A 18 3.44 5.72 -4.19
CA ILE A 18 3.26 7.02 -3.53
C ILE A 18 3.38 8.11 -4.60
N SER A 19 2.40 9.02 -4.62
CA SER A 19 2.39 10.18 -5.51
C SER A 19 2.24 11.49 -4.76
N GLU A 20 2.88 12.54 -5.27
CA GLU A 20 2.63 13.93 -4.89
C GLU A 20 1.85 14.60 -6.03
N GLY A 21 0.54 14.74 -5.84
CA GLY A 21 -0.37 15.09 -6.93
C GLY A 21 -0.35 14.02 -8.04
N PRO A 22 -0.24 14.41 -9.33
CA PRO A 22 -0.20 13.46 -10.43
C PRO A 22 1.19 12.79 -10.62
N LYS A 23 2.20 13.17 -9.83
CA LYS A 23 3.57 12.71 -10.01
C LYS A 23 3.90 11.57 -9.02
N PRO A 24 4.22 10.36 -9.50
CA PRO A 24 4.77 9.31 -8.65
C PRO A 24 6.13 9.73 -8.08
N VAL A 25 6.32 9.51 -6.79
CA VAL A 25 7.57 9.84 -6.06
C VAL A 25 8.23 8.60 -5.43
N GLY A 26 7.52 7.47 -5.35
CA GLY A 26 8.07 6.23 -4.84
C GLY A 26 7.16 5.04 -5.06
N TYR A 27 7.71 3.84 -4.84
CA TYR A 27 6.97 2.59 -4.86
C TYR A 27 7.49 1.64 -3.79
N PHE A 28 6.59 0.83 -3.24
CA PHE A 28 6.88 -0.21 -2.28
C PHE A 28 6.32 -1.54 -2.79
N HIS A 29 7.13 -2.59 -2.69
CA HIS A 29 6.66 -3.96 -2.80
C HIS A 29 6.25 -4.42 -1.40
N VAL A 30 5.01 -4.88 -1.27
CA VAL A 30 4.51 -5.39 -0.01
C VAL A 30 4.87 -6.86 0.09
N ASP A 31 5.79 -7.19 0.98
CA ASP A 31 6.20 -8.59 1.21
C ASP A 31 5.36 -9.28 2.29
N GLU A 32 4.94 -8.52 3.31
CA GLU A 32 4.17 -9.00 4.45
C GLU A 32 3.16 -7.92 4.88
N VAL A 33 1.97 -8.34 5.31
CA VAL A 33 0.98 -7.50 6.00
C VAL A 33 0.81 -8.06 7.40
N ARG A 34 0.93 -7.22 8.42
CA ARG A 34 0.78 -7.61 9.82
C ARG A 34 -0.55 -7.11 10.34
N ASP A 35 -1.34 -8.03 10.86
CA ASP A 35 -2.53 -7.73 11.64
C ASP A 35 -2.10 -7.65 13.11
N GLU A 36 -2.17 -6.46 13.72
CA GLU A 36 -1.98 -6.28 15.16
C GLU A 36 -3.26 -6.64 15.93
#